data_AF-A0A381XDJ5-F1
#
_entry.id   AF-A0A381XDJ5-F1
#
_cell.length_a   1.000
_cell.length_b   1.000
_cell.length_c   1.000
_cell.angle_alpha   90.00
_cell.angle_beta   90.00
_cell.angle_gamma   90.00
#
_symmetry.space_group_name_H-M   'P 1'
#
loop_
_entity.id
_entity.type
_entity.pdbx_description
1 polymer ?
#
loop_
_entity_poly.entity_id
_entity_poly.type
_entity_poly.pdbx_seq_one_letter_code
_entity_poly.pdbx_strand_id
1 'polypeptide(L)' 'MYKFFTDKKWFLWAYLGSFVILTSLWVSVQIDVKINEWFGEFYDMIQKALGTPNAITMDEYMGGLISFAKLAAMWIVL' A
#
# COMPACT_ATOMS: atom_id res chain seq x y z
N MET A 1 35.90 -11.39 9.39
CA MET A 1 34.46 -11.05 9.38
C MET A 1 34.32 -9.54 9.34
N TYR A 2 33.46 -9.01 8.47
CA TYR A 2 33.12 -7.60 8.45
C TYR A 2 32.34 -7.25 9.74
N LYS A 3 32.86 -6.34 10.56
CA LYS A 3 32.21 -5.85 11.79
C LYS A 3 31.19 -4.75 11.49
N PHE A 4 30.32 -4.95 10.51
CA PHE A 4 29.44 -3.89 9.98
C PHE A 4 28.49 -3.29 11.04
N PHE A 5 27.92 -4.11 11.93
CA PHE A 5 27.00 -3.66 12.97
C PHE A 5 27.68 -3.23 14.28
N THR A 6 28.96 -3.53 14.47
CA THR A 6 29.68 -3.29 15.74
C THR A 6 30.81 -2.28 15.61
N ASP A 7 31.21 -1.93 14.39
CA ASP A 7 32.18 -0.87 14.12
C ASP A 7 31.53 0.51 14.21
N LYS A 8 32.12 1.39 15.03
CA LYS A 8 31.62 2.76 15.28
C LYS A 8 31.52 3.58 14.00
N LYS A 9 32.38 3.33 13.01
CA LYS A 9 32.35 4.04 11.73
C LYS A 9 31.02 3.81 10.98
N TRP A 10 30.44 2.62 11.11
CA TRP A 10 29.26 2.20 10.36
C TRP A 10 27.99 2.18 11.19
N PHE A 11 28.08 2.38 12.50
CA PHE A 11 26.96 2.25 13.44
C PHE A 11 25.69 2.96 12.97
N LEU A 12 25.77 4.25 12.60
CA LEU A 12 24.60 4.99 12.12
C LEU A 12 24.02 4.39 10.84
N TRP A 13 24.85 4.05 9.86
CA TRP A 13 24.40 3.48 8.60
C TRP A 13 23.82 2.06 8.78
N ALA A 14 24.46 1.24 9.59
CA ALA A 14 24.05 -0.14 9.84
C ALA A 14 22.68 -0.20 10.51
N TYR A 15 22.43 0.57 11.58
CA TYR A 15 21.16 0.51 12.28
C TYR A 15 20.07 1.34 11.61
N LEU A 16 20.35 2.59 11.22
CA LEU A 16 19.35 3.44 10.56
C LEU A 16 19.01 2.88 9.18
N GLY A 17 20.00 2.47 8.39
CA GLY A 17 19.79 1.90 7.08
C GLY A 17 19.00 0.60 7.14
N SER A 18 19.35 -0.32 8.05
CA SER A 18 18.55 -1.54 8.26
C SER A 18 17.13 -1.23 8.73
N PHE A 19 16.95 -0.27 9.63
CA PHE A 19 15.61 0.13 10.08
C PHE A 19 14.76 0.69 8.92
N VAL A 20 15.33 1.56 8.08
CA VAL A 20 14.66 2.11 6.90
C VAL A 20 14.27 0.99 5.94
N ILE A 21 15.20 0.09 5.59
CA ILE A 21 14.93 -1.01 4.65
C ILE A 21 13.82 -1.92 5.18
N LEU A 22 13.93 -2.38 6.43
CA LEU A 22 12.94 -3.28 7.02
C LEU A 22 11.57 -2.62 7.14
N THR A 23 11.54 -1.34 7.50
CA THR A 23 10.28 -0.59 7.60
C THR A 23 9.67 -0.37 6.22
N SER A 24 10.44 0.04 5.21
CA SER A 24 9.95 0.20 3.84
C SER A 24 9.34 -1.08 3.31
N LEU A 25 10.04 -2.23 3.46
CA LEU A 25 9.52 -3.53 3.05
C LEU A 25 8.22 -3.89 3.77
N TRP A 26 8.14 -3.65 5.08
CA TRP A 26 6.92 -3.89 5.83
C TRP A 26 5.76 -3.01 5.35
N VAL A 27 6.00 -1.72 5.12
CA VAL A 27 4.98 -0.80 4.61
C VAL A 27 4.51 -1.21 3.21
N SER A 28 5.41 -1.61 2.31
CA SER A 28 5.05 -2.09 0.97
C SER A 28 4.08 -3.27 1.05
N VAL A 29 4.36 -4.27 1.89
CA VAL A 29 3.46 -5.42 2.11
C VAL A 29 2.10 -4.99 2.64
N GLN A 30 2.04 -4.02 3.56
CA GLN A 30 0.77 -3.51 4.07
C GLN A 30 -0.04 -2.78 2.99
N ILE A 31 0.62 -2.09 2.06
CA ILE A 31 -0.07 -1.45 0.93
C ILE A 31 -0.63 -2.51 -0.02
N ASP A 32 0.12 -3.59 -0.30
CA ASP A 32 -0.35 -4.69 -1.14
C ASP A 32 -1.61 -5.35 -0.55
N VAL A 33 -1.65 -5.58 0.76
CA VAL A 33 -2.83 -6.13 1.45
C VAL A 33 -4.03 -5.20 1.29
N LYS A 34 -3.85 -3.89 1.47
CA LYS A 34 -4.94 -2.89 1.30
C LYS A 34 -5.43 -2.80 -0.14
N ILE A 35 -4.54 -2.94 -1.13
CA ILE A 35 -4.92 -2.99 -2.54
C ILE A 35 -5.79 -4.22 -2.80
N ASN A 36 -5.43 -5.39 -2.24
CA ASN A 36 -6.22 -6.61 -2.39
C ASN A 36 -7.61 -6.49 -1.74
N GLU A 37 -7.69 -5.92 -0.53
CA GLU A 37 -8.98 -5.64 0.13
C GLU A 37 -9.84 -4.69 -0.71
N TRP A 38 -9.24 -3.59 -1.21
CA TRP A 38 -9.92 -2.64 -2.09
C TRP A 38 -10.45 -3.31 -3.36
N PHE A 39 -9.69 -4.23 -3.98
CA PHE A 39 -10.15 -4.98 -5.15
C PHE A 39 -11.43 -5.77 -4.85
N GLY A 40 -11.52 -6.37 -3.66
CA GLY A 40 -12.72 -7.08 -3.21
C GLY A 40 -13.92 -6.13 -3.10
N GLU A 41 -13.78 -5.05 -2.33
CA GLU A 41 -14.86 -4.07 -2.13
C GLU A 41 -15.32 -3.41 -3.43
N PHE A 42 -14.37 -3.10 -4.32
CA PHE A 42 -14.68 -2.51 -5.62
C PHE A 42 -15.47 -3.49 -6.51
N TYR A 43 -15.10 -4.77 -6.48
CA TYR A 43 -15.84 -5.78 -7.24
C TYR A 43 -17.27 -5.96 -6.72
N ASP A 44 -17.47 -5.96 -5.40
CA ASP A 44 -18.81 -5.99 -4.79
C ASP A 44 -19.65 -4.79 -5.20
N MET A 45 -19.05 -3.60 -5.25
CA MET A 45 -19.69 -2.38 -5.76
C MET A 45 -20.16 -2.55 -7.21
N ILE A 46 -19.30 -3.09 -8.08
CA ILE A 46 -19.64 -3.36 -9.48
C ILE A 46 -20.77 -4.39 -9.58
N GLN A 47 -20.71 -5.49 -8.82
CA GLN A 47 -21.79 -6.48 -8.81
C GLN A 47 -23.12 -5.88 -8.38
N LYS A 48 -23.13 -5.01 -7.36
CA LYS A 48 -24.34 -4.31 -6.91
C LYS A 48 -24.90 -3.38 -8.00
N ALA A 49 -24.03 -2.64 -8.70
CA ALA A 49 -24.43 -1.78 -9.81
C ALA A 49 -25.05 -2.56 -10.97
N LEU A 50 -24.56 -3.77 -11.25
CA LEU A 50 -25.09 -4.66 -12.28
C LEU A 50 -26.38 -5.37 -11.86
N GLY A 51 -26.50 -5.74 -10.59
CA GLY A 51 -27.64 -6.49 -10.05
C GLY A 51 -28.88 -5.63 -9.80
N THR A 52 -28.72 -4.32 -9.60
CA THR A 52 -29.86 -3.41 -9.38
C THR A 52 -29.60 -2.06 -10.05
N PRO A 53 -30.47 -1.62 -10.98
CA PRO A 53 -30.33 -0.31 -11.61
C PRO A 53 -30.32 0.82 -10.58
N ASN A 54 -29.44 1.81 -10.77
CA ASN A 54 -29.27 2.98 -9.88
C ASN A 54 -28.87 2.65 -8.43
N ALA A 55 -28.35 1.44 -8.15
CA ALA A 55 -27.93 1.05 -6.80
C ALA A 55 -26.58 1.64 -6.35
N ILE A 56 -25.81 2.20 -7.29
CA ILE A 56 -24.54 2.90 -7.07
C ILE A 56 -24.56 4.19 -7.87
N THR A 57 -24.05 5.25 -7.26
CA THR A 57 -23.90 6.58 -7.86
C THR A 57 -22.55 6.72 -8.56
N MET A 58 -22.46 7.67 -9.51
CA MET A 58 -21.19 7.96 -10.19
C MET A 58 -20.11 8.45 -9.21
N ASP A 59 -20.51 9.19 -8.17
CA ASP A 59 -19.58 9.68 -7.13
C ASP A 59 -18.99 8.54 -6.29
N GLU A 60 -19.79 7.52 -5.94
CA GLU A 60 -19.28 6.32 -5.26
C GLU A 60 -18.27 5.55 -6.12
N TYR A 61 -18.57 5.39 -7.41
CA TYR A 61 -17.67 4.73 -8.36
C TYR A 61 -16.35 5.50 -8.54
N MET A 62 -16.43 6.82 -8.75
CA MET A 62 -15.25 7.70 -8.82
C MET A 62 -14.47 7.72 -7.50
N GLY A 63 -15.16 7.68 -6.36
CA GLY A 63 -14.58 7.56 -5.05
C GLY A 63 -13.74 6.29 -4.91
N GLY A 64 -14.25 5.15 -5.37
CA GLY A 64 -13.52 3.89 -5.43
C GLY A 64 -12.24 3.99 -6.26
N LEU A 65 -12.30 4.59 -7.46
CA LEU A 65 -11.10 4.77 -8.29
C LEU A 65 -10.08 5.70 -7.65
N ILE A 66 -10.52 6.78 -7.01
CA ILE A 66 -9.63 7.72 -6.30
C ILE A 66 -8.97 7.04 -5.10
N SER A 67 -9.67 6.18 -4.36
CA SER A 67 -9.05 5.45 -3.25
C SER A 67 -7.97 4.50 -3.73
N PHE A 68 -8.18 3.81 -4.86
CA PHE A 68 -7.13 3.01 -5.49
C PHE A 68 -5.94 3.86 -5.93
N ALA A 69 -6.18 4.98 -6.60
CA ALA A 69 -5.12 5.88 -7.05
C ALA A 69 -4.24 6.36 -5.88
N LYS A 70 -4.83 6.61 -4.70
CA LYS A 70 -4.07 6.94 -3.48
C LYS A 70 -3.18 5.79 -3.01
N LEU A 71 -3.70 4.56 -2.98
CA LEU A 71 -2.93 3.37 -2.60
C LEU A 71 -1.76 3.14 -3.57
N ALA A 72 -2.03 3.20 -4.88
CA ALA A 72 -1.01 3.05 -5.92
C ALA A 72 0.06 4.16 -5.86
N ALA A 73 -0.34 5.41 -5.63
CA ALA A 73 0.61 6.51 -5.47
C ALA A 73 1.53 6.32 -4.25
N MET A 74 0.99 5.86 -3.12
CA MET A 74 1.82 5.54 -1.94
C MET A 74 2.81 4.39 -2.23
N TRP A 75 2.37 3.36 -2.95
CA TRP A 75 3.23 2.25 -3.32
C TRP A 75 4.40 2.67 -4.22
N ILE A 76 4.18 3.56 -5.18
CA ILE A 76 5.20 4.06 -6.12
C ILE A 76 6.23 4.96 -5.45
N VAL A 77 5.81 5.74 -4.44
CA VAL A 77 6.67 6.70 -3.73
C VAL A 77 7.62 6.01 -2.74
N LEU A 78 7.23 4.85 -2.23
CA LEU A 78 8.04 4.02 -1.32
C LEU A 78 9.15 3.27 -2.05
#